data_AF-A0A348XLK5-F1
#
_entry.id   AF-A0A348XLK5-F1
#
_cell.length_a   1.000
_cell.length_b   1.000
_cell.length_c   1.000
_cell.angle_alpha   90.00
_cell.angle_beta   90.00
_cell.angle_gamma   90.00
#
_symmetry.space_group_name_H-M   'P 1'
#
loop_
_entity.id
_entity.type
_entity.pdbx_description
1 polymer ?
#
loop_
_entity_poly.entity_id
_entity_poly.type
_entity_poly.pdbx_seq_one_letter_code
_entity_poly.pdbx_strand_id
1 'polypeptide(L)'
;MTALPRTIFLSLFLALFTLLCSCGGPPPPDGSQFTPAITTWLNEKSMDLAVKEYKTVTIEADTATIVASFVASEAPTVSVKYTIKFKKDGEAWRVVSGSQN
;
A
#
# COMPACT_ATOMS: atom_id res chain seq x y z
N MET A 1 23.24 -32.46 45.35
CA MET A 1 22.55 -31.29 44.77
C MET A 1 23.49 -30.68 43.74
N THR A 2 23.24 -30.99 42.47
CA THR A 2 24.10 -30.67 41.31
C THR A 2 23.83 -29.24 40.86
N ALA A 3 24.83 -28.36 40.99
CA ALA A 3 24.78 -26.99 40.50
C ALA A 3 24.84 -26.99 38.96
N LEU A 4 23.76 -26.56 38.30
CA LEU A 4 23.76 -26.36 36.86
C LEU A 4 24.51 -25.06 36.46
N PRO A 5 25.28 -25.08 35.36
CA PRO A 5 26.18 -24.01 35.00
C PRO A 5 25.43 -22.78 34.47
N ARG A 6 25.73 -21.63 35.07
CA ARG A 6 25.18 -20.27 34.85
C ARG A 6 25.41 -19.70 33.44
N THR A 7 26.05 -20.46 32.56
CA THR A 7 26.47 -20.04 31.21
C THR A 7 25.41 -20.30 30.12
N ILE A 8 24.43 -21.16 30.37
CA ILE A 8 23.39 -21.49 29.36
C ILE A 8 22.31 -20.39 29.28
N PHE A 9 22.09 -19.66 30.38
CA PHE A 9 21.05 -18.63 30.45
C PHE A 9 21.37 -17.40 29.59
N LEU A 10 22.66 -17.13 29.30
CA LEU A 10 23.08 -15.97 28.51
C LEU A 10 22.90 -16.16 26.99
N SER A 11 23.02 -17.40 26.49
CA SER A 11 22.82 -17.70 25.07
C SER A 11 21.35 -17.66 24.63
N LEU A 12 20.41 -17.91 25.55
CA LEU A 12 18.98 -17.89 25.22
C LEU A 12 18.45 -16.45 25.05
N PHE A 13 19.04 -15.48 25.75
CA PHE A 13 18.65 -14.08 25.66
C PHE A 13 19.18 -13.39 24.38
N LEU A 14 20.31 -13.86 23.85
CA LEU A 14 20.91 -13.31 22.63
C LEU A 14 20.20 -13.78 21.34
N ALA A 15 19.57 -14.97 21.37
CA ALA A 15 18.74 -15.46 20.26
C ALA A 15 17.35 -14.79 20.19
N LEU A 16 16.90 -14.15 21.28
CA LEU A 16 15.64 -13.41 21.30
C LEU A 16 15.78 -12.00 20.69
N PHE A 17 17.00 -11.45 20.66
CA PHE A 17 17.27 -10.11 20.11
C PHE A 17 17.37 -10.08 18.58
N THR A 18 17.70 -11.21 17.93
CA THR A 18 17.73 -11.29 16.46
C THR A 18 16.36 -11.42 15.81
N LEU A 19 15.29 -11.69 16.60
CA LEU A 19 13.90 -11.70 16.13
C LEU A 19 13.27 -10.30 16.03
N LEU A 20 13.87 -9.27 16.65
CA LEU A 20 13.42 -7.88 16.54
C LEU A 20 14.02 -7.15 15.33
N CYS A 21 14.94 -7.80 14.60
CA CYS A 21 15.47 -7.32 13.32
C CYS A 21 14.70 -7.90 12.12
N SER A 22 13.44 -8.33 12.29
CA SER A 22 12.53 -8.37 11.15
C SER A 22 12.19 -6.92 10.81
N CYS A 23 13.02 -6.38 9.94
CA CYS A 23 12.90 -5.08 9.28
C CYS A 23 11.65 -5.11 8.36
N GLY A 24 10.48 -5.27 8.95
CA GLY A 24 9.20 -5.02 8.31
C GLY A 24 8.83 -3.59 8.63
N GLY A 25 9.40 -2.64 7.88
CA GLY A 25 8.83 -1.29 7.83
C GLY A 25 7.31 -1.41 7.60
N PRO A 26 6.50 -0.44 8.06
CA PRO A 26 5.06 -0.49 7.87
C PRO A 26 4.79 -0.89 6.42
N PRO A 27 3.93 -1.90 6.17
CA PRO A 27 3.62 -2.30 4.82
C PRO A 27 3.31 -1.03 4.03
N PRO A 28 3.89 -0.86 2.83
CA PRO A 28 3.58 0.30 2.01
C PRO A 28 2.06 0.42 1.99
N PRO A 29 1.50 1.62 2.30
CA PRO A 29 0.06 1.77 2.43
C PRO A 29 -0.57 1.15 1.20
N ASP A 30 -1.44 0.17 1.45
CA ASP A 30 -2.01 -0.79 0.51
C ASP A 30 -2.86 -0.15 -0.60
N GLY A 31 -2.87 1.18 -0.68
CA GLY A 31 -3.63 1.99 -1.60
C GLY A 31 -5.13 1.99 -1.30
N SER A 32 -5.60 1.22 -0.30
CA SER A 32 -7.02 1.02 -0.03
C SER A 32 -7.74 2.34 0.30
N GLN A 33 -7.06 3.24 1.02
CA GLN A 33 -7.54 4.60 1.33
C GLN A 33 -7.83 5.48 0.11
N PHE A 34 -7.27 5.14 -1.06
CA PHE A 34 -7.52 5.84 -2.32
C PHE A 34 -8.65 5.21 -3.14
N THR A 35 -9.06 3.97 -2.84
CA THR A 35 -10.12 3.25 -3.57
C THR A 35 -11.41 4.06 -3.71
N PRO A 36 -11.97 4.67 -2.65
CA PRO A 36 -13.22 5.44 -2.78
C PRO A 36 -13.09 6.63 -3.74
N ALA A 37 -11.94 7.30 -3.72
CA ALA A 37 -11.64 8.44 -4.57
C ALA A 37 -11.50 8.03 -6.04
N ILE A 38 -10.83 6.89 -6.29
CA ILE A 38 -10.64 6.32 -7.63
C ILE A 38 -11.98 5.84 -8.19
N THR A 39 -12.78 5.11 -7.42
CA THR A 39 -14.11 4.66 -7.84
C THR A 39 -15.00 5.84 -8.22
N THR A 40 -15.00 6.90 -7.40
CA THR A 40 -15.73 8.14 -7.71
C THR A 40 -15.24 8.75 -9.03
N TRP A 41 -13.92 8.87 -9.21
CA TRP A 41 -13.33 9.43 -10.42
C TRP A 41 -13.62 8.62 -11.69
N LEU A 42 -13.58 7.29 -11.60
CA LEU A 42 -13.94 6.40 -12.71
C LEU A 42 -15.41 6.53 -13.08
N ASN A 43 -16.30 6.57 -12.09
CA ASN A 43 -17.73 6.78 -12.30
C ASN A 43 -18.02 8.15 -12.95
N GLU A 44 -17.38 9.22 -12.47
CA GLU A 44 -17.49 10.57 -13.07
C GLU A 44 -17.04 10.59 -14.53
N LYS A 45 -16.04 9.77 -14.87
CA LYS A 45 -15.54 9.62 -16.24
C LYS A 45 -16.30 8.59 -17.08
N SER A 46 -17.35 7.96 -16.53
CA SER A 46 -18.07 6.86 -17.18
C SER A 46 -17.14 5.72 -17.64
N MET A 47 -16.10 5.43 -16.85
CA MET A 47 -15.15 4.35 -17.09
C MET A 47 -15.56 3.10 -16.30
N ASP A 48 -15.93 2.03 -16.99
CA ASP A 48 -16.23 0.74 -16.38
C ASP A 48 -14.93 -0.07 -16.16
N LEU A 49 -14.17 0.37 -15.16
CA LEU A 49 -12.88 -0.20 -14.80
C LEU A 49 -12.88 -0.61 -13.33
N ALA A 50 -12.32 -1.78 -13.05
CA ALA A 50 -12.06 -2.24 -11.69
C ALA A 50 -10.56 -2.12 -11.37
N VAL A 51 -10.23 -1.74 -10.15
CA VAL A 51 -8.83 -1.72 -9.71
C VAL A 51 -8.32 -3.15 -9.52
N LYS A 52 -7.19 -3.46 -10.17
CA LYS A 52 -6.49 -4.74 -10.03
C LYS A 52 -5.32 -4.64 -9.05
N GLU A 53 -4.56 -3.55 -9.09
CA GLU A 53 -3.33 -3.41 -8.30
C GLU A 53 -3.02 -1.92 -8.05
N TYR A 54 -2.44 -1.63 -6.88
CA TYR A 54 -1.89 -0.34 -6.53
C TYR A 54 -0.37 -0.41 -6.44
N LYS A 55 0.29 0.60 -6.98
CA LYS A 55 1.68 0.90 -6.67
C LYS A 55 1.76 2.34 -6.19
N THR A 56 1.86 2.52 -4.88
CA THR A 56 2.09 3.83 -4.28
C THR A 56 3.46 4.35 -4.70
N VAL A 57 3.52 5.58 -5.24
CA VAL A 57 4.77 6.21 -5.69
C VAL A 57 5.26 7.20 -4.65
N THR A 58 4.39 8.11 -4.21
CA THR A 58 4.69 9.11 -3.18
C THR A 58 3.44 9.43 -2.37
N ILE A 59 3.61 9.66 -1.07
CA ILE A 59 2.59 10.25 -0.20
C ILE A 59 3.28 11.36 0.60
N GLU A 60 2.79 12.57 0.43
CA GLU A 60 3.16 13.77 1.17
C GLU A 60 1.93 14.24 1.93
N ALA A 61 2.10 14.96 3.05
CA ALA A 61 1.05 15.28 4.03
C ALA A 61 -0.38 15.42 3.45
N ASP A 62 -0.54 16.23 2.40
CA ASP A 62 -1.84 16.51 1.75
C ASP A 62 -1.91 16.08 0.28
N THR A 63 -0.90 15.40 -0.27
CA THR A 63 -0.91 14.94 -1.67
C THR A 63 -0.39 13.52 -1.81
N ALA A 64 -0.90 12.78 -2.77
CA ALA A 64 -0.38 11.45 -3.08
C ALA A 64 -0.30 11.23 -4.57
N THR A 65 0.70 10.47 -5.02
CA THR A 65 0.76 9.96 -6.38
C THR A 65 0.86 8.45 -6.33
N ILE A 66 -0.06 7.78 -7.01
CA ILE A 66 -0.04 6.32 -7.15
C ILE A 66 -0.09 5.96 -8.62
N VAL A 67 0.43 4.78 -8.95
CA VAL A 67 0.17 4.11 -10.22
C VAL A 67 -0.81 2.99 -9.94
N ALA A 68 -2.01 3.09 -10.49
CA ALA A 68 -3.04 2.06 -10.35
C ALA A 68 -3.19 1.30 -11.67
N SER A 69 -3.29 -0.02 -11.58
CA SER A 69 -3.60 -0.91 -12.69
C SER A 69 -5.07 -1.25 -12.64
N PHE A 70 -5.75 -1.06 -13.75
CA PHE A 70 -7.19 -1.26 -13.91
C PHE A 70 -7.45 -2.35 -14.93
N VAL A 71 -8.57 -3.05 -14.80
CA VAL A 71 -9.07 -3.98 -15.81
C VAL A 71 -10.50 -3.62 -16.17
N ALA A 72 -10.90 -3.84 -17.41
CA ALA A 72 -12.30 -3.69 -17.80
C ALA A 72 -13.14 -4.79 -17.13
N SER A 73 -14.31 -4.42 -16.63
CA SER A 73 -15.23 -5.36 -15.97
C SER A 73 -15.65 -6.51 -16.90
N GLU A 74 -15.83 -6.21 -18.18
CA GLU A 74 -16.23 -7.20 -19.20
C GLU A 74 -15.04 -7.96 -19.84
N ALA A 75 -13.80 -7.46 -19.66
CA ALA A 75 -12.60 -8.03 -20.28
C ALA A 75 -11.40 -7.97 -19.32
N PRO A 76 -11.33 -8.87 -18.30
CA PRO A 76 -10.33 -8.80 -17.24
C PRO A 76 -8.90 -9.15 -17.68
N THR A 77 -8.73 -9.54 -18.95
CA THR A 77 -7.44 -9.91 -19.55
C THR A 77 -6.62 -8.70 -19.96
N VAL A 78 -7.26 -7.55 -20.20
CA VAL A 78 -6.58 -6.31 -20.60
C VAL A 78 -6.47 -5.40 -19.40
N SER A 79 -5.23 -5.08 -19.00
CA SER A 79 -4.96 -4.13 -17.92
C SER A 79 -4.45 -2.79 -18.46
N VAL A 80 -4.98 -1.69 -17.93
CA VAL A 80 -4.57 -0.33 -18.26
C VAL A 80 -3.97 0.33 -17.02
N LYS A 81 -2.84 1.02 -17.16
CA LYS A 81 -2.17 1.68 -16.03
C LYS A 81 -2.43 3.17 -16.07
N TYR A 82 -2.78 3.75 -14.92
CA TYR A 82 -2.90 5.19 -14.74
C TYR A 82 -2.00 5.67 -13.63
N THR A 83 -1.32 6.79 -13.86
CA THR A 83 -0.75 7.61 -12.79
C THR A 83 -1.85 8.53 -12.27
N ILE A 84 -2.19 8.41 -11.00
CA ILE A 84 -3.26 9.17 -10.36
C ILE A 84 -2.66 10.02 -9.25
N LYS A 85 -2.94 11.32 -9.29
CA LYS A 85 -2.60 12.27 -8.25
C LYS A 85 -3.83 12.58 -7.40
N PHE A 86 -3.61 12.61 -6.09
CA PHE A 86 -4.62 12.90 -5.09
C PHE A 86 -4.26 14.16 -4.33
N LYS A 87 -5.29 14.84 -3.86
CA LYS A 87 -5.20 15.88 -2.84
C LYS A 87 -6.10 15.49 -1.69
N LYS A 88 -5.62 15.71 -0.47
CA LYS A 88 -6.39 15.48 0.75
C LYS A 88 -7.40 16.61 0.94
N ASP A 89 -8.63 16.25 1.25
CA ASP A 89 -9.76 17.13 1.50
C ASP A 89 -10.37 16.73 2.86
N GLY A 90 -9.86 17.35 3.93
CA GLY A 90 -10.11 16.91 5.30
C GLY A 90 -9.46 15.55 5.58
N GLU A 91 -10.27 14.54 5.90
CA GLU A 91 -9.81 13.15 6.10
C GLU A 91 -9.91 12.31 4.81
N ALA A 92 -10.58 12.82 3.78
CA ALA A 92 -10.81 12.10 2.53
C ALA A 92 -9.73 12.43 1.48
N TRP A 93 -9.52 11.51 0.54
CA TRP A 93 -8.70 11.75 -0.63
C TRP A 93 -9.59 12.08 -1.84
N ARG A 94 -9.14 13.00 -2.69
CA ARG A 94 -9.80 13.33 -3.96
C ARG A 94 -8.81 13.24 -5.10
N VAL A 95 -9.23 12.63 -6.20
CA VAL A 95 -8.43 12.61 -7.44
C VAL A 95 -8.40 14.01 -8.05
N VAL A 96 -7.20 14.55 -8.25
CA VAL A 96 -7.00 15.86 -8.92
C VAL A 96 -6.56 15.69 -10.37
N SER A 97 -5.89 14.59 -10.71
CA SER A 97 -5.54 14.26 -12.08
C SER A 97 -5.27 12.77 -12.24
N GLY A 98 -5.64 12.19 -13.39
CA GLY A 98 -5.24 10.85 -13.77
C GLY A 98 -4.83 10.82 -15.24
N SER A 99 -3.65 10.28 -15.52
CA SER A 99 -3.11 10.12 -16.89
C SER A 99 -2.79 8.65 -17.15
N GLN A 100 -3.21 8.15 -18.31
CA GLN A 100 -2.86 6.81 -18.77
C GLN A 100 -1.36 6.78 -19.12
N ASN A 101 -0.65 5.75 -18.66
CA ASN A 101 0.73 5.47 -19.04
C ASN A 101 0.81 4.37 -20.10
#